data_AF-A0A1V4UPX7-F1
#
_entry.id   AF-A0A1V4UPX7-F1
#
_cell.length_a   1.000
_cell.length_b   1.000
_cell.length_c   1.000
_cell.angle_alpha   90.00
_cell.angle_beta   90.00
_cell.angle_gamma   90.00
#
_symmetry.space_group_name_H-M   'P 1'
#
loop_
_entity.id
_entity.type
_entity.pdbx_description
1 polymer ?
#
loop_
_entity_poly.entity_id
_entity_poly.type
_entity_poly.pdbx_seq_one_letter_code
_entity_poly.pdbx_strand_id
1 'polypeptide(L)'
;MKMGRKAKPKSPQEMALVHHALENPARRNMIILMNQGKLSVPEIEAVVGPNMLDYHLHRLELAGLIEVHEGRIVLTEAGVAYGGLVKMQKERGGANKT
;
A
#
# COMPACT_ATOMS: atom_id res chain seq x y z
N MET A 1 15.75 5.70 -12.70
CA MET A 1 15.60 5.50 -11.23
C MET A 1 15.70 4.00 -10.94
N LYS A 2 16.22 3.56 -9.79
CA LYS A 2 16.16 2.13 -9.43
C LYS A 2 14.81 1.86 -8.75
N MET A 3 14.09 0.84 -9.23
CA MET A 3 12.77 0.47 -8.70
C MET A 3 12.81 0.17 -7.20
N GLY A 4 11.74 0.49 -6.49
CA GLY A 4 11.56 0.15 -5.07
C GLY A 4 12.35 1.03 -4.09
N ARG A 5 13.04 2.07 -4.57
CA ARG A 5 13.91 2.94 -3.73
C ARG A 5 13.24 4.21 -3.21
N LYS A 6 11.93 4.40 -3.39
CA LYS A 6 11.29 5.60 -2.86
C LYS A 6 11.27 5.56 -1.33
N ALA A 7 12.10 6.41 -0.73
CA ALA A 7 12.18 6.64 0.70
C ALA A 7 10.89 7.26 1.24
N LYS A 8 10.78 7.34 2.57
CA LYS A 8 9.66 8.01 3.25
C LYS A 8 9.48 9.46 2.76
N PRO A 9 8.24 9.99 2.78
CA PRO A 9 7.93 11.37 2.41
C PRO A 9 8.87 12.40 3.06
N LYS A 10 9.35 13.37 2.28
CA LYS A 10 10.26 14.44 2.74
C LYS A 10 9.62 15.83 2.74
N SER A 11 8.38 15.95 2.28
CA SER A 11 7.62 17.20 2.26
C SER A 11 6.19 16.99 2.81
N PRO A 12 5.53 18.06 3.29
CA PRO A 12 4.13 18.01 3.68
C PRO A 12 3.21 17.51 2.54
N GLN A 13 3.52 17.85 1.29
CA GLN A 13 2.76 17.45 0.11
C GLN A 13 2.85 15.94 -0.12
N GLU A 14 4.05 15.36 -0.03
CA GLU A 14 4.23 13.91 -0.14
C GLU A 14 3.55 13.18 1.02
N MET A 15 3.61 13.75 2.24
CA MET A 15 2.92 13.19 3.40
C MET A 15 1.41 13.20 3.22
N ALA A 16 0.84 14.27 2.66
CA ALA A 16 -0.58 14.37 2.38
C ALA A 16 -1.05 13.31 1.36
N LEU A 17 -0.23 13.02 0.34
CA LEU A 17 -0.52 11.95 -0.63
C LEU A 17 -0.56 10.57 0.05
N VAL A 18 0.39 10.28 0.94
CA VAL A 18 0.39 9.03 1.72
C VAL A 18 -0.83 8.95 2.63
N HIS A 19 -1.18 10.02 3.33
CA HIS A 19 -2.35 10.06 4.21
C HIS A 19 -3.64 9.82 3.44
N HIS A 20 -3.85 10.54 2.34
CA HIS A 20 -5.01 10.37 1.45
C HIS A 20 -5.05 8.94 0.87
N ALA A 21 -3.91 8.36 0.47
CA ALA A 21 -3.90 6.98 0.02
C ALA A 21 -4.32 6.01 1.14
N LEU A 22 -3.80 6.17 2.35
CA LEU A 22 -4.02 5.22 3.45
C LEU A 22 -5.27 5.50 4.31
N GLU A 23 -6.05 6.54 4.02
CA GLU A 23 -7.37 6.74 4.63
C GLU A 23 -8.40 5.69 4.17
N ASN A 24 -8.20 5.10 2.99
CA ASN A 24 -9.13 4.13 2.41
C ASN A 24 -8.85 2.70 2.90
N PRO A 25 -9.86 1.98 3.43
CA PRO A 25 -9.69 0.63 3.97
C PRO A 25 -9.19 -0.41 2.97
N ALA A 26 -9.63 -0.36 1.70
CA ALA A 26 -9.21 -1.31 0.68
C ALA A 26 -7.71 -1.15 0.39
N ARG A 27 -7.24 0.09 0.20
CA ARG A 27 -5.82 0.39 -0.01
C ARG A 27 -4.95 0.02 1.19
N ARG A 28 -5.44 0.21 2.43
CA ARG A 28 -4.75 -0.29 3.64
C ARG A 28 -4.63 -1.81 3.63
N ASN A 29 -5.68 -2.53 3.28
CA ASN A 29 -5.61 -3.99 3.21
C ASN A 29 -4.65 -4.45 2.11
N MET A 30 -4.68 -3.82 0.93
CA MET A 30 -3.76 -4.13 -0.17
C MET A 30 -2.29 -3.99 0.25
N ILE A 31 -1.90 -2.87 0.87
CA ILE A 31 -0.50 -2.65 1.25
C ILE A 31 -0.03 -3.59 2.39
N ILE A 32 -0.96 -4.08 3.23
CA ILE A 32 -0.68 -5.13 4.21
C ILE A 32 -0.40 -6.45 3.50
N LEU A 33 -1.24 -6.84 2.53
CA LEU A 33 -1.06 -8.08 1.75
C LEU A 33 0.23 -8.06 0.95
N MET A 34 0.58 -6.93 0.34
CA MET A 34 1.85 -6.75 -0.37
C MET A 34 3.05 -6.95 0.57
N ASN A 35 2.99 -6.42 1.80
CA ASN A 35 4.03 -6.66 2.81
C ASN A 35 4.12 -8.12 3.29
N GLN A 36 3.06 -8.90 3.07
CA GLN A 36 3.02 -10.34 3.33
C GLN A 36 3.47 -11.17 2.12
N GLY A 37 3.89 -10.53 1.02
CA GLY A 37 4.45 -11.21 -0.16
C GLY A 37 3.48 -11.36 -1.34
N LYS A 38 2.26 -10.82 -1.27
CA LYS A 38 1.33 -10.78 -2.43
C LYS A 38 1.75 -9.66 -3.38
N LEU A 39 2.62 -9.99 -4.33
CA LEU A 39 3.37 -9.01 -5.14
C LEU A 39 3.03 -9.08 -6.64
N SER A 40 1.88 -9.65 -6.99
CA SER A 40 1.34 -9.57 -8.35
C SER A 40 -0.07 -9.00 -8.35
N VAL A 41 -0.43 -8.30 -9.43
CA VAL A 41 -1.78 -7.74 -9.61
C VAL A 41 -2.86 -8.83 -9.50
N PRO A 42 -2.72 -10.02 -10.13
CA PRO A 42 -3.72 -11.09 -9.99
C PRO A 42 -3.86 -11.62 -8.55
N GLU A 43 -2.76 -11.71 -7.79
CA GLU A 43 -2.84 -12.13 -6.39
C GLU A 43 -3.57 -11.13 -5.50
N ILE A 44 -3.40 -9.83 -5.76
CA ILE A 44 -4.10 -8.78 -5.03
C ILE A 44 -5.58 -8.76 -5.42
N GLU A 45 -5.87 -8.84 -6.72
CA GLU A 45 -7.22 -8.92 -7.27
C GLU A 45 -8.03 -10.07 -6.64
N ALA A 46 -7.44 -11.25 -6.54
CA ALA A 46 -8.09 -12.43 -5.97
C ALA A 46 -8.52 -12.23 -4.51
N VAL A 47 -7.92 -11.29 -3.78
CA VAL A 47 -8.22 -11.01 -2.37
C VAL A 47 -9.14 -9.81 -2.20
N VAL A 48 -8.94 -8.74 -2.96
CA VAL A 48 -9.69 -7.47 -2.80
C VAL A 48 -10.84 -7.30 -3.79
N GLY A 49 -10.90 -8.14 -4.82
CA GLY A 49 -11.84 -8.08 -5.92
C GLY A 49 -11.39 -7.17 -7.07
N PRO A 50 -12.00 -7.32 -8.26
CA PRO A 50 -11.63 -6.56 -9.46
C PRO A 50 -12.11 -5.10 -9.43
N ASN A 51 -13.16 -4.81 -8.64
CA ASN A 51 -13.80 -3.51 -8.68
C ASN A 51 -12.84 -2.41 -8.23
N MET A 52 -12.55 -1.45 -9.11
CA MET A 52 -11.65 -0.32 -8.86
C MET A 52 -10.19 -0.71 -8.52
N LEU A 53 -9.74 -1.93 -8.87
CA LEU A 53 -8.39 -2.38 -8.58
C LEU A 53 -7.33 -1.45 -9.18
N ASP A 54 -7.45 -1.12 -10.46
CA ASP A 54 -6.53 -0.21 -11.16
C ASP A 54 -6.49 1.17 -10.50
N TYR A 55 -7.65 1.68 -10.09
CA TYR A 55 -7.73 2.94 -9.36
C TYR A 55 -6.99 2.85 -8.02
N HIS A 56 -7.16 1.77 -7.26
CA HIS A 56 -6.47 1.60 -5.99
C HIS A 56 -4.95 1.46 -6.13
N LEU A 57 -4.49 0.69 -7.12
CA LEU A 57 -3.07 0.57 -7.46
C LEU A 57 -2.48 1.93 -7.84
N HIS A 58 -3.15 2.66 -8.72
CA HIS A 58 -2.72 3.99 -9.15
C HIS A 58 -2.61 4.97 -7.98
N ARG A 59 -3.56 4.96 -7.03
CA ARG A 59 -3.49 5.82 -5.83
C ARG A 59 -2.31 5.49 -4.92
N LEU A 60 -1.95 4.21 -4.80
CA LEU A 60 -0.77 3.78 -4.02
C LEU A 60 0.54 4.14 -4.73
N GLU A 61 0.57 4.09 -6.05
CA GLU A 61 1.71 4.48 -6.87
C GLU A 61 1.96 5.99 -6.84
N LEU A 62 0.90 6.81 -6.95
CA LEU A 62 0.98 8.27 -6.79
C LEU A 62 1.51 8.66 -5.41
N ALA A 63 1.10 7.94 -4.37
CA ALA A 63 1.62 8.12 -3.02
C ALA A 63 3.08 7.63 -2.86
N GLY A 64 3.63 6.96 -3.87
CA GLY A 64 4.99 6.44 -3.85
C GLY A 64 5.19 5.23 -2.96
N LEU A 65 4.12 4.50 -2.67
CA LEU A 65 4.16 3.33 -1.79
C LEU A 65 4.47 2.06 -2.57
N ILE A 66 4.08 2.02 -3.84
CA ILE A 66 4.34 0.91 -4.76
C ILE A 66 4.83 1.43 -6.09
N GLU A 67 5.38 0.52 -6.87
CA GLU A 67 5.55 0.63 -8.32
C GLU A 67 4.92 -0.62 -8.96
N VAL A 68 4.28 -0.46 -10.13
CA VAL A 68 3.70 -1.58 -10.87
C VAL A 68 4.41 -1.71 -12.22
N HIS A 69 4.96 -2.89 -12.50
CA HIS A 69 5.71 -3.19 -13.73
C HIS A 69 5.30 -4.55 -14.26
N GLU A 70 4.74 -4.61 -15.47
CA GLU A 70 4.32 -5.87 -16.12
C GLU A 70 3.44 -6.76 -15.22
N GLY A 71 2.53 -6.15 -14.45
CA GLY A 71 1.67 -6.86 -13.50
C GLY A 71 2.35 -7.33 -12.21
N ARG A 72 3.65 -7.05 -12.02
CA ARG A 72 4.37 -7.23 -10.75
C ARG A 72 4.33 -5.94 -9.94
N ILE A 73 4.15 -6.09 -8.63
CA ILE A 73 4.11 -5.00 -7.66
C ILE A 73 5.43 -5.01 -6.89
N VAL A 74 6.10 -3.86 -6.85
CA VAL A 74 7.30 -3.65 -6.04
C VAL A 74 6.96 -2.66 -4.94
N LEU A 75 7.12 -3.07 -3.68
CA LEU A 75 7.02 -2.13 -2.55
C LEU A 75 8.24 -1.21 -2.55
N THR A 76 7.99 0.07 -2.33
CA THR A 76 9.06 1.02 -2.03
C THR A 76 9.47 0.91 -0.56
N GLU A 77 10.60 1.51 -0.16
CA GLU A 77 10.96 1.62 1.26
C GLU A 77 9.83 2.28 2.09
N ALA A 78 9.17 3.31 1.53
CA ALA A 78 7.99 3.90 2.12
C ALA A 78 6.84 2.89 2.22
N GLY A 79 6.55 2.14 1.15
CA GLY A 79 5.50 1.12 1.14
C GLY A 79 5.67 0.04 2.21
N VAL A 80 6.90 -0.45 2.40
CA VAL A 80 7.24 -1.40 3.47
C VAL A 80 6.96 -0.77 4.83
N ALA A 81 7.48 0.43 5.09
CA ALA A 81 7.34 1.08 6.38
C ALA A 81 5.88 1.40 6.74
N TYR A 82 5.12 2.00 5.81
CA TYR A 82 3.73 2.37 6.06
C TYR A 82 2.80 1.16 6.10
N GLY A 83 3.04 0.14 5.27
CA GLY A 83 2.26 -1.09 5.33
C GLY A 83 2.45 -1.84 6.65
N GLY A 84 3.67 -1.88 7.19
CA GLY A 84 3.93 -2.38 8.54
C GLY A 84 3.22 -1.56 9.63
N LEU A 85 3.22 -0.21 9.50
CA LEU A 85 2.54 0.68 10.43
C LEU A 85 1.01 0.48 10.43
N VAL A 86 0.37 0.40 9.26
CA VAL A 86 -1.08 0.19 9.19
C VAL A 86 -1.51 -1.22 9.59
N LYS A 87 -0.63 -2.23 9.40
CA LYS A 87 -0.82 -3.58 9.93
C LYS A 87 -0.85 -3.57 11.46
N MET A 88 0.17 -2.98 12.08
CA MET A 88 0.25 -2.84 13.54
C MET A 88 -0.95 -2.08 14.11
N GLN A 89 -1.41 -1.00 13.44
CA GLN A 89 -2.61 -0.28 13.83
C GLN A 89 -3.87 -1.15 13.75
N LYS A 90 -4.01 -1.98 12.71
CA LYS A 90 -5.14 -2.91 12.55
C LYS A 90 -5.17 -3.95 13.66
N GLU A 91 -4.01 -4.52 14.02
CA GLU A 91 -3.88 -5.51 15.09
C GLU A 91 -4.17 -4.89 16.48
N ARG A 92 -3.62 -3.71 16.77
CA ARG A 92 -3.87 -3.00 18.04
C ARG A 92 -5.31 -2.48 18.16
N GLY A 93 -5.90 -2.00 17.06
CA GLY A 93 -7.29 -1.56 17.02
C GLY A 93 -8.30 -2.72 17.07
N GLY A 94 -7.88 -3.93 16.68
CA GLY A 94 -8.67 -5.16 16.81
C GLY A 94 -8.62 -5.77 18.21
N ALA A 95 -7.55 -5.54 18.97
CA ALA A 95 -7.36 -6.08 20.32
C ALA A 95 -8.28 -5.48 21.40
N ASN A 96 -9.08 -4.46 21.07
CA ASN A 96 -10.01 -3.78 21.98
C ASN A 96 -11.49 -4.11 21.70
N LYS A 97 -11.76 -5.21 20.97
CA LYS A 97 -13.12 -5.75 20.76
C LYS A 97 -13.20 -7.16 21.37
N THR A 98 -13.18 -7.23 22.69
CA THR A 98 -13.58 -8.38 23.50
C THR A 98 -14.41 -7.88 24.67
#